data_AF-A0A7Y5JLV9-F1
#
_entry.id   AF-A0A7Y5JLV9-F1
#
_cell.length_a   1.000
_cell.length_b   1.000
_cell.length_c   1.000
_cell.angle_alpha   90.00
_cell.angle_beta   90.00
_cell.angle_gamma   90.00
#
_symmetry.space_group_name_H-M   'P 1'
#
loop_
_entity.id
_entity.type
_entity.pdbx_description
1 polymer ?
#
loop_
_entity_poly.entity_id
_entity_poly.type
_entity_poly.pdbx_seq_one_letter_code
_entity_poly.pdbx_strand_id
1 'polypeptide(L)' 'NDLIRVEQVVIGEEEPLKEELRHFISCIQKGERPEVSGEEGLAAIRLAHDILRIAREHYEKHVPPEHRKW' A
#
# COMPACT_ATOMS: atom_id res chain seq x y z
N ASN A 1 5.06 12.92 26.04
CA ASN A 1 5.30 12.81 24.60
C ASN A 1 4.84 11.42 24.20
N ASP A 2 3.54 11.26 23.95
CA ASP A 2 2.82 9.98 23.87
C ASP A 2 2.18 9.79 22.48
N LEU A 3 2.95 10.08 21.43
CA LEU A 3 2.43 10.15 20.05
C LEU A 3 2.61 8.85 19.25
N ILE A 4 3.24 7.81 19.81
CA ILE A 4 3.51 6.56 19.08
C ILE A 4 2.97 5.38 19.88
N ARG A 5 1.92 4.76 19.36
CA ARG A 5 1.40 3.48 19.83
C ARG A 5 1.94 2.39 18.93
N VAL A 6 2.74 1.49 19.49
CA VAL A 6 3.26 0.31 18.76
C VAL A 6 2.32 -0.85 19.03
N GLU A 7 1.67 -1.34 17.99
CA GLU A 7 0.88 -2.57 18.04
C GLU A 7 1.69 -3.70 17.42
N GLN A 8 1.86 -4.80 18.16
CA GLN A 8 2.47 -6.01 17.63
C GLN A 8 1.42 -6.80 16.86
N VAL A 9 1.53 -6.78 15.54
CA VAL A 9 0.71 -7.64 14.67
C VAL A 9 1.33 -9.04 14.69
N VAL A 10 0.60 -10.01 15.22
CA VAL A 10 0.95 -11.42 15.08
C VAL A 10 0.56 -11.84 13.67
N ILE A 11 1.56 -12.03 12.81
CA ILE A 11 1.36 -12.59 11.48
C ILE A 11 1.42 -14.11 11.63
N GLY A 12 0.41 -14.83 11.11
CA GLY A 12 0.42 -16.30 11.10
C GLY A 12 1.60 -16.87 10.29
N GLU A 13 1.85 -18.17 10.40
CA GLU A 13 2.92 -18.84 9.63
C GLU A 13 2.64 -18.97 8.12
N GLU A 14 1.43 -18.61 7.69
CA GLU A 14 1.01 -18.71 6.30
C GLU A 14 1.76 -17.69 5.43
N GLU A 15 2.30 -18.16 4.30
CA GLU A 15 2.98 -17.30 3.33
C GLU A 15 1.94 -16.36 2.65
N PRO A 16 1.98 -15.04 2.90
CA PRO A 16 0.88 -14.16 2.50
C PRO A 16 0.61 -14.17 0.99
N LEU A 17 1.66 -14.10 0.17
CA LEU A 17 1.52 -14.12 -1.28
C LEU A 17 0.87 -15.41 -1.79
N LYS A 18 1.18 -16.54 -1.17
CA LYS A 18 0.63 -17.83 -1.55
C LYS A 18 -0.85 -17.94 -1.21
N GLU A 19 -1.28 -17.40 -0.07
CA GLU A 19 -2.70 -17.31 0.28
C GLU A 19 -3.47 -16.40 -0.67
N GLU A 20 -2.92 -15.23 -1.01
CA GLU A 20 -3.53 -14.31 -1.99
C GLU A 20 -3.71 -14.97 -3.37
N LEU A 21 -2.69 -15.71 -3.84
CA LEU A 21 -2.78 -16.44 -5.12
C LEU A 21 -3.84 -17.56 -5.08
N ARG A 22 -3.97 -18.27 -3.95
CA ARG A 22 -5.04 -19.26 -3.76
C ARG A 22 -6.42 -18.61 -3.78
N HIS A 23 -6.59 -17.49 -3.08
CA HIS A 23 -7.83 -16.72 -3.05
C HIS A 23 -8.23 -16.28 -4.46
N PHE A 24 -7.29 -15.69 -5.20
CA PHE A 24 -7.49 -15.25 -6.58
C PHE A 24 -8.01 -16.37 -7.50
N ILE A 25 -7.36 -17.55 -7.44
CA ILE A 25 -7.78 -18.71 -8.23
C ILE A 25 -9.18 -19.20 -7.81
N SER A 26 -9.46 -19.25 -6.50
CA SER A 26 -10.79 -19.63 -5.98
C SER A 26 -11.89 -18.70 -6.50
N CYS A 27 -11.68 -17.38 -6.50
CA CYS A 27 -12.63 -16.40 -7.02
C CYS A 27 -12.92 -16.63 -8.51
N ILE A 28 -11.90 -16.90 -9.32
CA ILE A 28 -12.07 -17.23 -10.75
C ILE A 28 -12.91 -18.49 -10.93
N GLN A 29 -12.58 -19.56 -10.20
CA GLN A 29 -13.25 -20.85 -10.34
C GLN A 29 -14.73 -20.79 -9.94
N LYS A 30 -15.07 -19.96 -8.94
CA LYS A 30 -16.42 -19.83 -8.39
C LYS A 30 -17.23 -18.68 -8.98
N GLY A 31 -16.60 -17.80 -9.76
CA GLY A 31 -17.21 -16.55 -10.22
C GLY A 31 -17.51 -15.58 -9.08
N GLU A 32 -16.72 -15.62 -8.00
CA GLU A 32 -16.84 -14.73 -6.85
C GLU A 32 -16.03 -13.45 -7.06
N ARG A 33 -16.50 -12.35 -6.46
CA ARG A 33 -15.73 -11.11 -6.41
C ARG A 33 -14.63 -11.25 -5.35
N PRO A 34 -13.35 -10.93 -5.67
CA PRO A 34 -12.28 -10.94 -4.67
C PRO A 34 -12.52 -9.86 -3.61
N GLU A 35 -11.90 -10.03 -2.44
CA GLU A 35 -12.00 -9.05 -1.35
C GLU A 35 -11.51 -7.65 -1.77
N VAL A 36 -10.48 -7.59 -2.62
CA VAL A 36 -10.02 -6.37 -3.28
C VAL A 36 -10.13 -6.54 -4.79
N SER A 37 -10.94 -5.70 -5.44
CA SER A 37 -11.11 -5.70 -6.89
C SER A 37 -9.92 -5.06 -7.62
N GLY A 38 -9.85 -5.29 -8.93
CA GLY A 38 -8.83 -4.64 -9.78
C GLY A 38 -8.98 -3.11 -9.79
N GLU A 39 -10.22 -2.60 -9.75
CA GLU A 39 -10.51 -1.18 -9.69
C GLU A 39 -10.07 -0.57 -8.35
N GLU A 40 -10.30 -1.28 -7.24
CA GLU A 40 -9.84 -0.86 -5.91
C GLU A 40 -8.31 -0.84 -5.83
N GLY A 41 -7.66 -1.87 -6.37
CA GLY A 41 -6.20 -1.91 -6.51
C GLY A 41 -5.65 -0.76 -7.35
N LEU A 42 -6.27 -0.47 -8.50
CA LEU A 42 -5.88 0.67 -9.35
C LEU A 42 -6.07 2.01 -8.63
N ALA A 43 -7.17 2.19 -7.91
CA ALA A 43 -7.43 3.40 -7.14
C ALA A 43 -6.38 3.60 -6.04
N ALA A 44 -5.99 2.53 -5.34
CA ALA A 44 -4.93 2.56 -4.33
C ALA A 44 -3.58 2.99 -4.92
N ILE A 45 -3.19 2.44 -6.08
CA ILE A 45 -1.93 2.81 -6.75
C ILE A 45 -1.94 4.26 -7.23
N ARG A 46 -3.06 4.75 -7.77
CA ARG A 46 -3.21 6.17 -8.16
C ARG A 46 -3.05 7.09 -6.96
N LEU A 47 -3.72 6.78 -5.86
CA LEU A 47 -3.60 7.54 -4.62
C LEU A 47 -2.16 7.54 -4.08
N ALA A 48 -1.49 6.39 -4.08
CA ALA A 48 -0.08 6.31 -3.67
C ALA A 48 0.82 7.21 -4.54
N HIS A 49 0.61 7.22 -5.86
CA HIS A 49 1.34 8.09 -6.77
C HIS A 49 1.07 9.58 -6.47
N ASP A 50 -0.18 9.97 -6.21
CA ASP A 50 -0.53 11.34 -5.83
C ASP A 50 0.13 11.77 -4.51
N ILE A 51 0.13 10.89 -3.51
CA ILE A 51 0.81 11.15 -2.24
C ILE A 51 2.31 11.38 -2.47
N LEU A 52 2.97 10.51 -3.24
CA LEU A 52 4.40 10.65 -3.54
C LEU A 52 4.69 11.97 -4.27
N ARG A 53 3.86 12.34 -5.25
CA ARG A 53 3.98 13.60 -5.97
C ARG A 53 3.85 14.80 -5.03
N ILE A 54 2.80 14.85 -4.22
CA ILE A 54 2.56 15.95 -3.26
C ILE A 54 3.68 16.03 -2.22
N ALA A 55 4.12 14.89 -1.69
CA ALA A 55 5.21 14.82 -0.72
C ALA A 55 6.51 15.37 -1.32
N ARG A 56 6.80 15.01 -2.58
CA ARG A 56 7.97 15.51 -3.31
C ARG A 56 7.89 17.02 -3.57
N GLU A 57 6.77 17.52 -4.08
CA GLU A 57 6.55 18.95 -4.31
C GLU A 57 6.72 19.75 -3.01
N HIS A 58 6.17 19.24 -1.89
CA HIS A 58 6.33 19.84 -0.58
C HIS A 58 7.80 19.82 -0.12
N TYR A 59 8.50 18.70 -0.29
CA TYR A 59 9.91 18.58 0.05
C TYR A 59 10.76 19.58 -0.73
N GLU A 60 10.63 19.62 -2.06
CA GLU A 60 11.40 20.52 -2.92
C GLU A 60 11.11 22.00 -2.59
N LYS A 61 9.86 22.34 -2.27
CA LYS A 61 9.49 23.70 -1.87
C LYS A 61 10.15 24.17 -0.58
N HIS A 62 10.36 23.28 0.38
CA HIS A 62 10.80 23.66 1.73
C HIS A 62 12.23 23.23 2.08
N VAL A 63 12.86 22.37 1.28
CA VAL A 63 14.23 21.91 1.48
C VAL A 63 15.16 22.57 0.44
N PRO A 64 16.18 23.32 0.89
CA PRO A 64 17.15 23.95 -0.01
C PRO A 64 17.85 22.92 -0.91
N PRO A 65 18.17 23.26 -2.17
CA PRO A 65 18.73 22.33 -3.14
C PRO A 65 19.94 21.53 -2.65
N GLU A 66 20.83 22.18 -1.90
CA GLU A 66 22.05 21.57 -1.33
C GLU A 66 21.77 20.53 -0.22
N HIS A 67 20.54 20.49 0.31
CA HIS A 67 20.08 19.55 1.32
C HIS A 67 19.10 18.50 0.76
N ARG A 68 18.81 18.51 -0.55
CA ARG A 68 17.90 17.53 -1.17
C ARG A 68 18.58 16.18 -1.32
N LYS A 69 17.96 15.11 -0.79
CA LYS A 69 18.45 13.72 -0.87
C LYS A 69 17.72 12.87 -1.91
N TRP A 70 16.64 13.41 -2.46
CA TRP A 70 15.71 12.79 -3.38
C TRP A 70 15.36 13.79 -4.48
#